data_AF-A0A426Y2S0-F1
#
_entry.id   AF-A0A426Y2S0-F1
#
_cell.length_a   1.000
_cell.length_b   1.000
_cell.length_c   1.000
_cell.angle_alpha   90.00
_cell.angle_beta   90.00
_cell.angle_gamma   90.00
#
_symmetry.space_group_name_H-M   'P 1'
#
loop_
_entity.id
_entity.type
_entity.pdbx_description
1 polymer ?
#
loop_
_entity_poly.entity_id
_entity_poly.type
_entity_poly.pdbx_seq_one_letter_code
_entity_poly.pdbx_strand_id
1 'polypeptide(L)'
;MRNLQRNARETTRKIFDENEKLRMELDLKRKEIDLRCKELDKLEAQNEGDKKKLDDEKQKEVIDDDDTNLKKLWIELGDDVCNAVKTALVELNDYNPSGRYVIPELWNFKERRKATMKEVIVDLLKQWRSKKRKR
;
A
#
# COMPACT_ATOMS: atom_id res chain seq x y z
N MET A 1 -24.64 -48.67 36.00
CA MET A 1 -23.42 -48.65 35.14
C MET A 1 -23.69 -48.49 33.64
N ARG A 2 -24.72 -49.12 33.03
CA ARG A 2 -24.99 -49.01 31.58
C ARG A 2 -25.24 -47.59 31.04
N ASN A 3 -25.84 -46.69 31.84
CA ASN A 3 -26.08 -45.30 31.42
C ASN A 3 -24.80 -44.45 31.27
N LEU A 4 -23.74 -44.75 32.04
CA LEU A 4 -22.49 -44.00 31.94
C LEU A 4 -21.78 -44.28 30.61
N GLN A 5 -21.77 -45.55 30.19
CA GLN A 5 -21.19 -45.98 28.91
C GLN A 5 -21.99 -45.46 27.71
N ARG A 6 -23.33 -45.36 27.84
CA ARG A 6 -24.18 -44.78 26.80
C ARG A 6 -23.91 -43.29 26.62
N ASN A 7 -23.88 -42.53 27.71
CA ASN A 7 -23.58 -41.09 27.66
C ASN A 7 -22.17 -40.83 27.09
N ALA A 8 -21.17 -41.65 27.46
CA ALA A 8 -19.82 -41.55 26.91
C ALA A 8 -19.80 -41.80 25.39
N ARG A 9 -20.57 -42.78 24.89
CA ARG A 9 -20.69 -43.04 23.44
C ARG A 9 -21.38 -41.89 22.70
N GLU A 10 -22.41 -41.30 23.29
CA GLU A 10 -23.12 -40.16 22.71
C GLU A 10 -22.25 -38.90 22.66
N THR A 11 -21.44 -38.62 23.69
CA THR A 11 -20.50 -37.50 23.66
C THR A 11 -19.38 -37.72 22.64
N THR A 12 -18.80 -38.92 22.55
CA THR A 12 -17.78 -39.22 21.52
C THR A 12 -18.33 -39.04 20.11
N ARG A 13 -19.59 -39.42 19.86
CA ARG A 13 -20.23 -39.24 18.55
C ARG A 13 -20.41 -37.76 18.20
N LYS A 14 -20.90 -36.94 19.13
CA LYS A 14 -21.04 -35.49 18.94
C LYS A 14 -19.70 -34.83 18.62
N ILE A 15 -18.64 -35.20 19.33
CA ILE A 15 -17.28 -34.69 19.08
C ILE A 15 -16.82 -35.05 17.67
N PHE A 16 -17.12 -36.26 17.19
CA PHE A 16 -16.75 -36.69 15.85
C PHE A 16 -17.49 -35.89 14.77
N ASP A 17 -18.82 -35.76 14.90
CA ASP A 17 -19.67 -35.02 13.96
C ASP A 17 -19.26 -33.53 13.90
N GLU A 18 -18.92 -32.93 15.04
CA GLU A 18 -18.48 -31.54 15.13
C GLU A 18 -17.08 -31.34 14.50
N ASN A 19 -16.14 -32.27 14.74
CA ASN A 19 -14.82 -32.23 14.10
C ASN A 19 -14.91 -32.36 12.57
N GLU A 20 -15.81 -33.21 12.06
CA GLU A 20 -16.05 -33.34 10.63
C GLU A 20 -16.60 -32.03 10.05
N LYS A 21 -17.58 -31.41 10.73
CA LYS A 21 -18.13 -30.11 10.32
C LYS A 21 -17.07 -29.01 10.32
N LEU A 22 -16.25 -28.92 11.37
CA LEU A 22 -15.15 -27.95 11.46
C LEU A 22 -14.12 -28.16 10.33
N ARG A 23 -13.83 -29.41 9.99
CA ARG A 23 -12.91 -29.72 8.88
C ARG A 23 -13.47 -29.27 7.53
N MET A 24 -14.76 -29.45 7.28
CA MET A 24 -15.43 -28.92 6.07
C MET A 24 -15.39 -27.39 6.03
N GLU A 25 -15.61 -26.72 7.16
CA GLU A 25 -15.55 -25.26 7.26
C GLU A 25 -14.13 -24.73 6.99
N LEU A 26 -13.10 -25.40 7.52
CA LEU A 26 -11.70 -25.07 7.25
C LEU A 26 -11.36 -25.22 5.76
N ASP A 27 -11.81 -26.28 5.10
CA ASP A 27 -11.59 -26.48 3.67
C ASP A 27 -12.27 -25.40 2.83
N LEU A 28 -13.48 -24.98 3.20
CA LEU A 28 -14.18 -23.87 2.55
C LEU A 28 -13.42 -22.55 2.74
N LYS A 29 -12.97 -22.25 3.97
CA LYS A 29 -12.19 -21.04 4.26
C LYS A 29 -10.88 -21.02 3.50
N ARG A 30 -10.22 -22.17 3.34
CA ARG A 30 -8.98 -22.28 2.56
C ARG A 30 -9.22 -21.97 1.08
N LYS A 31 -10.28 -22.53 0.48
CA LYS A 31 -10.68 -22.22 -0.91
C LYS A 31 -11.02 -20.74 -1.09
N GLU A 32 -11.69 -20.13 -0.11
CA GLU A 32 -12.00 -18.70 -0.16
C GLU A 32 -10.73 -17.83 -0.10
N ILE A 33 -9.77 -18.20 0.75
CA ILE A 33 -8.45 -17.52 0.81
C ILE A 33 -7.73 -17.65 -0.53
N ASP A 34 -7.68 -18.84 -1.12
CA ASP A 34 -7.00 -19.08 -2.40
C ASP A 34 -7.61 -18.25 -3.54
N LEU A 35 -8.94 -18.10 -3.56
CA LEU A 35 -9.62 -17.24 -4.54
C LEU A 35 -9.27 -15.76 -4.35
N ARG A 36 -9.31 -15.26 -3.11
CA ARG A 36 -8.95 -13.86 -2.82
C ARG A 36 -7.49 -13.56 -3.12
N CYS A 37 -6.57 -14.51 -2.91
CA CYS A 37 -5.16 -14.35 -3.30
C CYS A 37 -5.04 -14.12 -4.80
N LYS A 38 -5.72 -14.92 -5.64
CA LYS A 38 -5.71 -14.73 -7.10
C LYS A 38 -6.30 -13.39 -7.54
N GLU A 39 -7.37 -12.94 -6.88
CA GLU A 39 -7.94 -11.62 -7.14
C GLU A 39 -6.98 -10.49 -6.77
N LEU A 40 -6.26 -10.63 -5.65
CA LEU A 40 -5.25 -9.67 -5.24
C LEU A 40 -4.09 -9.60 -6.23
N ASP A 41 -3.57 -10.74 -6.70
CA ASP A 41 -2.49 -10.78 -7.70
C ASP A 41 -2.91 -10.05 -8.99
N LYS A 42 -4.16 -10.24 -9.43
CA LYS A 42 -4.71 -9.54 -10.60
C LYS A 42 -4.82 -8.03 -10.38
N LEU A 43 -5.28 -7.60 -9.20
CA LEU A 43 -5.38 -6.18 -8.86
C LEU A 43 -4.01 -5.54 -8.70
N GLU A 44 -3.01 -6.25 -8.18
CA GLU A 44 -1.65 -5.76 -8.05
C GLU A 44 -1.02 -5.55 -9.43
N ALA A 45 -1.15 -6.50 -10.35
CA ALA A 45 -0.71 -6.35 -11.74
C ALA A 45 -1.41 -5.19 -12.46
N GLN A 46 -2.71 -4.99 -12.23
CA GLN A 46 -3.44 -3.85 -12.80
C GLN A 46 -2.96 -2.52 -12.22
N ASN A 47 -2.78 -2.44 -10.90
CA ASN A 47 -2.26 -1.25 -10.23
C ASN A 47 -0.84 -0.90 -10.68
N GLU A 48 0.02 -1.89 -10.93
CA GLU A 48 1.36 -1.66 -11.50
C GLU A 48 1.28 -1.04 -12.90
N GLY A 49 0.37 -1.54 -13.74
CA GLY A 49 0.11 -0.99 -15.07
C GLY A 49 -0.43 0.44 -15.03
N ASP A 50 -1.39 0.70 -14.14
CA ASP A 50 -1.99 2.04 -13.98
C ASP A 50 -0.99 3.03 -13.37
N LYS A 51 -0.15 2.60 -12.42
CA LYS A 51 0.95 3.41 -11.90
C LYS A 51 1.93 3.82 -13.01
N LYS A 52 2.29 2.88 -13.90
CA LYS A 52 3.19 3.17 -15.01
C LYS A 52 2.58 4.17 -15.99
N LYS A 53 1.29 4.03 -16.34
CA LYS A 53 0.58 5.00 -17.17
C LYS A 53 0.52 6.39 -16.53
N LEU A 54 0.28 6.46 -15.22
CA LEU A 54 0.29 7.73 -14.49
C LEU A 54 1.69 8.37 -14.45
N ASP A 55 2.75 7.57 -14.40
CA ASP A 55 4.13 8.08 -14.50
C ASP A 55 4.44 8.58 -15.92
N ASP A 56 3.88 7.96 -16.96
CA ASP A 56 4.01 8.40 -18.36
C ASP A 56 3.15 9.66 -18.65
N GLU A 57 1.99 9.83 -18.00
CA GLU A 57 1.11 11.00 -18.15
C GLU A 57 1.53 12.22 -17.31
N LYS A 58 2.47 12.06 -16.36
CA LYS A 58 3.04 13.18 -15.62
C LYS A 58 3.80 14.10 -16.56
N GLN A 59 3.18 15.22 -16.91
CA GLN A 59 3.83 16.32 -17.63
C GLN A 59 5.00 16.84 -16.79
N LYS A 60 6.23 16.54 -17.22
CA LYS A 60 7.45 17.16 -16.67
C LYS A 60 7.69 18.47 -17.41
N GLU A 61 7.99 19.55 -16.68
CA GLU A 61 8.40 20.80 -17.32
C GLU A 61 9.77 20.60 -18.00
N VAL A 62 9.90 21.01 -19.25
CA VAL A 62 11.19 21.00 -19.94
C VAL A 62 11.86 22.34 -19.65
N ILE A 63 13.09 22.30 -19.13
CA ILE A 63 13.89 23.50 -18.93
C ILE A 63 14.35 23.98 -20.31
N ASP A 64 13.89 25.17 -20.70
CA ASP A 64 14.33 25.85 -21.91
C ASP A 64 15.54 26.72 -21.60
N ASP A 65 16.70 26.38 -22.16
CA ASP A 65 17.91 27.18 -22.02
C ASP A 65 17.77 28.58 -22.65
N ASP A 66 16.81 28.74 -23.57
CA ASP A 66 16.50 30.02 -24.17
C ASP A 66 15.52 30.89 -23.36
N ASP A 67 15.03 30.39 -22.21
CA ASP A 67 14.09 31.10 -21.34
C ASP A 67 14.60 32.48 -20.92
N THR A 68 13.71 33.46 -21.06
CA THR A 68 14.05 34.87 -20.80
C THR A 68 14.46 35.14 -19.36
N ASN A 69 13.91 34.43 -18.37
CA ASN A 69 14.25 34.60 -16.97
C ASN A 69 15.57 33.93 -16.64
N LEU A 70 15.84 32.72 -17.18
CA LEU A 70 17.12 32.05 -17.01
C LEU A 70 18.27 32.85 -17.66
N LYS A 71 18.05 33.44 -18.83
CA LYS A 71 19.04 34.33 -19.48
C LYS A 71 19.32 35.58 -18.65
N LYS A 72 18.30 36.22 -18.09
CA LYS A 72 18.49 37.37 -17.19
C LYS A 72 19.27 36.98 -15.94
N LEU A 73 18.89 35.86 -15.32
CA LEU A 73 19.56 35.33 -14.13
C LEU A 73 21.05 35.04 -14.42
N TRP A 74 21.34 34.47 -15.59
CA TRP A 74 22.71 34.23 -16.04
C TRP A 74 23.51 35.53 -16.25
N ILE A 75 22.92 36.54 -16.90
CA ILE A 75 23.57 37.84 -17.13
C ILE A 75 23.86 38.55 -15.81
N GLU A 76 22.93 38.49 -14.85
CA GLU A 76 23.04 39.24 -13.59
C GLU A 76 23.90 38.54 -12.53
N LEU A 77 23.84 37.21 -12.45
CA LEU A 77 24.40 36.43 -11.32
C LEU A 77 25.37 35.33 -11.75
N GLY A 78 25.54 35.09 -13.05
CA GLY A 78 26.49 34.11 -13.60
C GLY A 78 25.99 32.67 -13.63
N ASP A 79 26.88 31.77 -14.08
CA ASP A 79 26.57 30.36 -14.33
C ASP A 79 26.21 29.57 -13.07
N ASP A 80 26.92 29.79 -11.95
CA ASP A 80 26.74 28.99 -10.75
C ASP A 80 25.30 29.09 -10.19
N VAL A 81 24.76 30.32 -10.15
CA VAL A 81 23.38 30.56 -9.69
C VAL A 81 22.38 30.00 -10.69
N CYS A 82 22.61 30.18 -11.99
CA CYS A 82 21.74 29.64 -13.03
C CYS A 82 21.67 28.10 -12.98
N ASN A 83 22.81 27.43 -12.84
CA ASN A 83 22.90 25.98 -12.71
C ASN A 83 22.23 25.48 -11.41
N ALA A 84 22.37 26.19 -10.29
CA ALA A 84 21.68 25.85 -9.05
C ALA A 84 20.15 25.92 -9.22
N VAL A 85 19.64 26.95 -9.90
CA VAL A 85 18.19 27.07 -10.18
C VAL A 85 17.71 25.97 -11.13
N LYS A 86 18.42 25.69 -12.22
CA LYS A 86 18.08 24.57 -13.13
C LYS A 86 18.06 23.25 -12.38
N THR A 87 19.03 23.00 -11.51
CA THR A 87 19.09 21.78 -10.68
C THR A 87 17.85 21.68 -9.79
N ALA A 88 17.49 22.75 -9.08
CA ALA A 88 16.30 22.75 -8.23
C ALA A 88 15.00 22.51 -9.02
N LEU A 89 14.89 23.05 -10.24
CA LEU A 89 13.75 22.80 -11.13
C LEU A 89 13.66 21.33 -11.56
N VAL A 90 14.78 20.69 -11.88
CA VAL A 90 14.83 19.24 -12.17
C VAL A 90 14.41 18.43 -10.95
N GLU A 91 14.94 18.74 -9.77
CA GLU A 91 14.59 18.04 -8.52
C GLU A 91 13.09 18.14 -8.22
N LEU A 92 12.47 19.31 -8.45
CA LEU A 92 11.02 19.49 -8.30
C LEU A 92 10.22 18.64 -9.29
N ASN A 93 10.67 18.57 -10.54
CA ASN A 93 10.04 17.74 -11.57
C ASN A 93 10.14 16.24 -11.27
N ASP A 94 11.22 15.78 -10.65
CA ASP A 94 11.37 14.37 -10.28
C ASP A 94 10.60 14.00 -9.01
N TYR A 95 10.45 14.94 -8.07
CA TYR A 95 9.69 14.70 -6.84
C TYR A 95 8.16 14.76 -7.06
N ASN A 96 7.64 15.86 -7.63
CA ASN A 96 6.21 16.07 -7.86
C ASN A 96 5.99 17.00 -9.08
N PRO A 97 6.08 16.46 -10.31
CA PRO A 97 6.09 17.27 -11.53
C PRO A 97 4.80 18.07 -11.73
N SER A 98 3.65 17.47 -11.47
CA SER A 98 2.35 18.12 -11.69
C SER A 98 1.97 19.09 -10.57
N GLY A 99 2.37 18.82 -9.32
CA GLY A 99 1.88 19.56 -8.16
C GLY A 99 2.86 20.61 -7.62
N ARG A 100 4.17 20.34 -7.67
CA ARG A 100 5.22 21.19 -7.05
C ARG A 100 5.01 21.56 -5.58
N TYR A 101 4.15 20.82 -4.87
CA TYR A 101 3.94 20.94 -3.44
C TYR A 101 4.52 19.74 -2.69
N VAL A 102 4.83 19.95 -1.42
CA VAL A 102 5.31 18.91 -0.50
C VAL A 102 4.20 17.89 -0.28
N ILE A 103 4.47 16.62 -0.56
CA ILE A 103 3.53 15.52 -0.31
C ILE A 103 3.85 14.96 1.07
N PRO A 104 2.91 14.98 2.04
CA PRO A 104 3.11 14.31 3.31
C PRO A 104 3.26 12.80 3.10
N GLU A 105 4.34 12.23 3.63
CA GLU A 105 4.66 10.81 3.49
C GLU A 105 4.49 10.07 4.82
N LEU A 106 3.90 8.89 4.77
CA LEU A 106 3.85 8.00 5.93
C LEU A 106 5.15 7.21 6.03
N TRP A 107 5.77 7.22 7.22
CA TRP A 107 7.03 6.57 7.49
C TRP A 107 6.86 5.36 8.40
N ASN A 108 7.51 4.25 8.03
CA ASN A 108 7.75 3.15 8.95
C ASN A 108 9.07 3.43 9.70
N PHE A 109 8.96 3.98 10.91
CA PHE A 109 10.12 4.35 11.73
C PHE A 109 10.98 3.15 12.15
N LYS A 110 10.41 1.95 12.23
CA LYS A 110 11.15 0.73 12.59
C LYS A 110 12.08 0.31 11.46
N GLU A 111 11.55 0.35 10.24
CA GLU A 111 12.27 -0.05 9.01
C GLU A 111 13.05 1.12 8.38
N ARG A 112 12.96 2.33 8.95
CA ARG A 112 13.61 3.57 8.46
C ARG A 112 13.38 3.83 6.97
N ARG A 113 12.16 3.57 6.50
CA ARG A 113 11.74 3.83 5.11
C ARG A 113 10.30 4.31 5.06
N LYS A 114 9.87 4.78 3.89
CA LYS A 114 8.46 5.05 3.61
C LYS A 114 7.62 3.80 3.90
N ALA A 115 6.48 4.00 4.56
CA ALA A 115 5.54 2.95 4.86
C ALA A 115 4.90 2.47 3.55
N THR A 116 4.79 1.15 3.41
CA THR A 116 4.05 0.51 2.31
C THR A 116 2.55 0.64 2.55
N MET A 117 1.77 0.59 1.47
CA MET A 117 0.30 0.61 1.57
C MET A 117 -0.23 -0.51 2.47
N LYS A 118 0.38 -1.70 2.40
CA LYS A 118 0.04 -2.85 3.26
C LYS A 118 0.25 -2.54 4.74
N GLU A 119 1.39 -1.94 5.10
CA GLU A 119 1.68 -1.54 6.48
C GLU A 119 0.67 -0.50 6.99
N VAL A 120 0.35 0.49 6.16
CA VAL A 120 -0.63 1.55 6.50
C VAL A 120 -2.03 0.95 6.72
N ILE A 121 -2.50 0.09 5.81
CA ILE A 121 -3.82 -0.56 5.94
C ILE A 121 -3.89 -1.41 7.21
N VAL A 122 -2.84 -2.19 7.48
CA VAL A 122 -2.78 -3.03 8.69
C VAL A 122 -2.88 -2.18 9.96
N ASP A 123 -2.16 -1.06 10.03
CA ASP A 123 -2.22 -0.18 11.19
C ASP A 123 -3.55 0.56 11.32
N LEU A 124 -4.16 1.01 10.22
CA LEU A 124 -5.51 1.58 10.23
C LEU A 124 -6.55 0.58 10.75
N LEU A 125 -6.49 -0.68 10.30
CA LEU A 125 -7.39 -1.73 10.77
C LEU A 125 -7.22 -2.00 12.27
N LYS A 126 -5.99 -2.02 12.79
CA LYS A 126 -5.73 -2.15 14.23
C LYS A 126 -6.36 -0.99 15.00
N GLN A 127 -6.12 0.25 14.57
CA GLN A 127 -6.70 1.44 15.20
C GLN A 127 -8.23 1.40 15.21
N TRP A 128 -8.85 0.97 14.11
CA TRP A 128 -10.30 0.86 14.00
C TRP A 128 -10.89 -0.19 14.95
N ARG A 129 -10.28 -1.37 15.06
CA ARG A 129 -10.70 -2.42 16.00
C ARG A 129 -10.60 -1.96 17.45
N SER A 130 -9.52 -1.25 17.80
CA SER A 130 -9.33 -0.69 19.13
C SER A 130 -10.38 0.37 19.48
N LYS A 131 -10.79 1.21 18.52
CA LYS A 131 -11.87 2.19 18.72
C LYS A 131 -13.24 1.53 18.89
N LYS A 132 -13.54 0.46 18.14
CA LYS A 132 -14.81 -0.29 18.29
C LYS A 132 -14.96 -0.95 19.66
N ARG A 133 -13.88 -1.45 20.25
CA ARG A 133 -13.90 -2.07 21.60
C ARG A 133 -14.11 -1.09 22.75
N LYS A 134 -13.93 0.22 22.52
CA LYS A 134 -14.09 1.27 23.53
C LYS A 134 -15.49 1.93 23.50
N ARG A 135 -16.36 1.52 22.58
CA ARG A 135 -17.76 1.94 22.49
C ARG A 135 -18.68 0.84 22.96
#